data_AF-A0A9Q4CSH6-F1
#
_entry.id   AF-A0A9Q4CSH6-F1
#
_cell.length_a   1.000
_cell.length_b   1.000
_cell.length_c   1.000
_cell.angle_alpha   90.00
_cell.angle_beta   90.00
_cell.angle_gamma   90.00
#
_symmetry.space_group_name_H-M   'P 1'
#
loop_
_entity.id
_entity.type
_entity.pdbx_description
1 polymer ?
#
loop_
_entity_poly.entity_id
_entity_poly.type
_entity_poly.pdbx_seq_one_letter_code
_entity_poly.pdbx_strand_id
1 'polypeptide(L)' 'MSVKQKLGFLALAIICMIGLASASLFMANGYGWYATLDFVVSFILIFIGFLVRRKIFKRLNS' A
#
# COMPACT_ATOMS: atom_id res chain seq x y z
N MET A 1 3.19 -20.51 0.93
CA MET A 1 3.38 -19.17 1.56
C MET A 1 3.23 -19.33 3.05
N SER A 2 4.23 -18.93 3.85
CA SER A 2 4.12 -19.04 5.31
C SER A 2 3.04 -18.09 5.84
N VAL A 3 2.30 -18.49 6.89
CA VAL A 3 1.22 -17.68 7.51
C VAL A 3 1.69 -16.26 7.84
N LYS A 4 2.96 -16.12 8.25
CA LYS A 4 3.62 -14.83 8.53
C LYS A 4 3.67 -13.89 7.33
N GLN A 5 3.87 -14.43 6.11
CA GLN A 5 3.90 -13.64 4.87
C GLN A 5 2.49 -13.20 4.44
N LYS A 6 1.48 -14.05 4.63
CA LYS A 6 0.07 -13.69 4.41
C LYS A 6 -0.38 -12.56 5.34
N LEU A 7 -0.02 -12.64 6.62
CA LEU A 7 -0.30 -11.59 7.61
C LEU A 7 0.39 -10.26 7.27
N GLY A 8 1.67 -10.29 6.84
CA GLY A 8 2.37 -9.09 6.40
C GLY A 8 1.71 -8.41 5.19
N PHE A 9 1.25 -9.19 4.22
CA PHE A 9 0.49 -8.68 3.08
C PHE A 9 -0.86 -8.09 3.48
N LEU A 10 -1.55 -8.74 4.42
CA LEU A 10 -2.84 -8.27 4.93
C LEU A 10 -2.69 -6.93 5.66
N ALA A 11 -1.68 -6.80 6.54
CA ALA A 11 -1.39 -5.55 7.24
C ALA A 11 -1.06 -4.42 6.25
N LEU A 12 -0.24 -4.71 5.23
CA LEU A 12 0.12 -3.72 4.22
C LEU A 12 -1.09 -3.29 3.38
N ALA A 13 -1.98 -4.22 3.04
CA ALA A 13 -3.22 -3.92 2.32
C ALA A 13 -4.17 -3.04 3.14
N ILE A 14 -4.30 -3.30 4.45
CA ILE A 14 -5.11 -2.47 5.35
C ILE A 14 -4.54 -1.04 5.42
N ILE A 15 -3.22 -0.89 5.57
CA ILE A 15 -2.57 0.43 5.59
C ILE A 15 -2.83 1.19 4.28
N CYS A 16 -2.74 0.51 3.14
CA CYS A 16 -3.00 1.13 1.83
C CYS A 16 -4.46 1.54 1.67
N MET A 17 -5.42 0.73 2.13
CA MET A 17 -6.83 1.12 2.12
C MET A 17 -7.10 2.36 2.98
N ILE A 18 -6.45 2.46 4.14
CA ILE A 18 -6.57 3.63 5.02
C ILE A 18 -6.01 4.88 4.34
N GLY A 19 -4.81 4.81 3.75
CA GLY A 19 -4.23 5.94 3.01
C GLY A 19 -5.08 6.37 1.82
N LEU A 20 -5.61 5.42 1.03
CA LEU A 20 -6.52 5.72 -0.07
C LEU A 20 -7.85 6.35 0.40
N ALA A 21 -8.38 5.92 1.55
CA ALA A 21 -9.58 6.48 2.15
C ALA A 21 -9.34 7.91 2.67
N SER A 22 -8.20 8.14 3.33
CA SER A 22 -7.77 9.47 3.79
C SER A 22 -7.59 10.43 2.61
N ALA A 23 -6.92 10.01 1.53
CA ALA A 23 -6.77 10.82 0.32
C ALA A 23 -8.12 11.18 -0.32
N SER A 24 -9.07 10.24 -0.35
CA SER A 24 -10.42 10.46 -0.87
C SER A 24 -11.21 11.49 -0.03
N LEU A 25 -11.04 11.46 1.31
CA LEU A 25 -11.61 12.45 2.23
C LEU A 25 -11.01 13.85 2.06
N PHE A 26 -9.69 13.96 1.82
CA PHE A 26 -9.05 15.23 1.52
C PHE A 26 -9.50 15.82 0.17
N MET A 27 -9.74 14.95 -0.81
CA MET A 27 -10.26 15.36 -2.12
C MET A 27 -11.70 15.87 -2.01
N ALA A 28 -12.55 15.20 -1.23
CA ALA A 28 -13.93 15.60 -0.98
C ALA A 28 -14.05 16.96 -0.26
N ASN A 29 -13.06 17.32 0.57
CA ASN A 29 -13.00 18.60 1.27
C ASN A 29 -12.39 19.75 0.42
N GLY A 30 -12.08 19.53 -0.85
CA GLY A 30 -11.53 20.55 -1.75
C GLY A 30 -10.02 20.78 -1.62
N TYR A 31 -9.32 20.00 -0.79
CA TYR A 31 -7.86 20.06 -0.62
C TYR A 31 -7.14 19.17 -1.65
N GLY A 32 -7.37 19.43 -2.95
CA GLY A 32 -6.87 18.58 -4.04
C GLY A 32 -5.36 18.35 -4.03
N TRP A 33 -4.57 19.34 -3.60
CA TRP A 33 -3.12 19.21 -3.49
C TRP A 33 -2.68 18.21 -2.42
N TYR A 34 -3.28 18.29 -1.22
CA TYR A 34 -3.00 17.38 -0.12
C TYR A 34 -3.48 15.95 -0.44
N ALA A 35 -4.64 15.83 -1.10
CA ALA A 35 -5.13 14.55 -1.57
C ALA A 35 -4.16 13.89 -2.56
N THR A 36 -3.57 14.67 -3.46
CA THR A 36 -2.60 14.16 -4.45
C THR A 36 -1.32 13.67 -3.78
N LEU A 37 -0.80 14.41 -2.79
CA LEU A 37 0.35 13.99 -1.99
C LEU A 37 0.06 12.68 -1.25
N ASP A 38 -1.09 12.57 -0.61
CA ASP A 38 -1.49 11.38 0.15
C ASP A 38 -1.70 10.15 -0.77
N PHE A 39 -2.22 10.39 -1.99
CA PHE A 39 -2.35 9.38 -3.04
C PHE A 39 -0.98 8.87 -3.52
N VAL A 40 -0.02 9.77 -3.76
CA VAL A 40 1.34 9.41 -4.20
C VAL A 40 2.06 8.60 -3.13
N VAL A 41 1.98 9.01 -1.86
CA VAL A 41 2.58 8.28 -0.73
C VAL A 41 1.97 6.88 -0.61
N SER A 42 0.65 6.77 -0.72
CA SER A 42 -0.06 5.49 -0.71
C SER A 42 0.38 4.59 -1.88
N PHE A 43 0.56 5.15 -3.08
CA PHE A 43 1.06 4.41 -4.24
C PHE A 43 2.49 3.89 -4.06
N ILE A 44 3.37 4.68 -3.45
CA ILE A 44 4.75 4.28 -3.15
C ILE A 44 4.75 3.10 -2.17
N LEU A 45 3.91 3.12 -1.13
CA LEU A 45 3.78 2.03 -0.17
C LEU A 45 3.26 0.74 -0.82
N ILE A 46 2.25 0.85 -1.70
CA ILE A 46 1.75 -0.29 -2.50
C ILE A 46 2.88 -0.85 -3.38
N PHE A 47 3.64 0.02 -4.04
CA PHE A 47 4.73 -0.38 -4.92
C PHE A 47 5.84 -1.11 -4.17
N ILE A 48 6.26 -0.60 -3.01
CA ILE A 48 7.23 -1.25 -2.12
C ILE A 48 6.69 -2.62 -1.67
N GLY A 49 5.42 -2.70 -1.27
CA GLY A 49 4.75 -3.95 -0.94
C GLY A 49 4.78 -4.98 -2.08
N PHE A 50 4.56 -4.52 -3.31
CA PHE A 50 4.60 -5.37 -4.49
C PHE A 50 6.02 -5.84 -4.82
N LEU A 51 7.04 -4.98 -4.67
CA LEU A 51 8.45 -5.35 -4.81
C LEU A 51 8.87 -6.37 -3.76
N VAL A 52 8.45 -6.19 -2.51
CA VAL A 52 8.68 -7.16 -1.44
C VAL A 52 7.99 -8.49 -1.77
N ARG A 53 6.75 -8.47 -2.30
CA ARG A 53 6.05 -9.67 -2.80
C ARG A 53 6.90 -10.40 -3.84
N ARG A 54 7.37 -9.64 -4.83
CA ARG A 54 8.14 -10.16 -5.96
C ARG A 54 9.46 -10.76 -5.49
N LYS A 55 10.16 -10.11 -4.56
CA LYS A 55 11.42 -10.60 -3.98
C LYS A 55 11.23 -11.85 -3.12
N ILE A 56 10.14 -11.90 -2.34
CA ILE A 56 9.77 -13.08 -1.54
C ILE A 56 9.41 -14.27 -2.45
N PHE A 57 8.59 -14.06 -3.48
CA PHE A 57 8.25 -15.11 -4.45
C PHE A 57 9.48 -15.61 -5.21
N LYS A 58 10.42 -14.71 -5.56
CA LYS A 58 11.67 -15.09 -6.24
C LYS A 58 12.60 -15.92 -5.35
N ARG A 59 12.64 -15.66 -4.03
CA ARG A 59 13.41 -16.47 -3.05
C ARG A 59 12.76 -17.81 -2.72
N LEU A 60 11.44 -17.92 -2.80
CA LEU A 60 10.71 -19.17 -2.52
C LEU A 60 10.76 -20.17 -3.68
N ASN A 61 11.15 -19.71 -4.88
CA ASN A 61 11.17 -20.51 -6.11
C ASN A 61 12.60 -20.73 -6.65
N SER A 62 13.63 -20.51 -5.82
CA SER A 62 15.05 -20.65 -6.13
C SER A 62 15.74 -21.58 -5.16
#